data_AF-A0A3B8T1F7-F1
#
_entry.id   AF-A0A3B8T1F7-F1
#
_cell.length_a   1.000
_cell.length_b   1.000
_cell.length_c   1.000
_cell.angle_alpha   90.00
_cell.angle_beta   90.00
_cell.angle_gamma   90.00
#
_symmetry.space_group_name_H-M   'P 1'
#
loop_
_entity.id
_entity.type
_entity.pdbx_description
1 polymer ?
#
loop_
_entity_poly.entity_id
_entity_poly.type
_entity_poly.pdbx_seq_one_letter_code
_entity_poly.pdbx_strand_id
1 'polypeptide(L)'
;MTQSDSVLRLGPNAYTKPAAALNILRETILGRELFDFAFKEYAQRWMYKRPTPSDFFRTMEEASGVDLDWFWRGWFYTTDHVDISIDRVYQLRLDTQDPDIDFARERQEELDKPKSLTDERNKAEGKELWVDRFSDISDFYDENDRFTVTNKERNSYKKFLKDLKPWERKALERAVAEDKNYYVMDFSNHGGLVMPIILEMTFTDGSTDMMRIPAEIWRRTPKAVSKLIITDKELASVTVDPRWETADVDTQNNHYPRKIIKSRIESYKSKPRSGKVYRDIMHDSTTELKTEDDDATEDEGSSDDNEG
;
A
#
# COMPACT_ATOMS: atom_id res chain seq x y z
N MET A 1 -28.69 -9.47 19.90
CA MET A 1 -27.95 -10.53 19.18
C MET A 1 -28.91 -11.23 18.25
N THR A 2 -28.51 -11.46 17.01
CA THR A 2 -29.28 -12.18 15.98
C THR A 2 -29.35 -13.67 16.35
N GLN A 3 -30.48 -14.33 16.12
CA GLN A 3 -30.57 -15.79 16.33
C GLN A 3 -29.64 -16.54 15.36
N SER A 4 -29.07 -17.66 15.82
CA SER A 4 -28.17 -18.53 15.04
C SER A 4 -28.73 -18.89 13.67
N ASP A 5 -30.03 -19.13 13.62
CA ASP A 5 -30.75 -19.64 12.45
C ASP A 5 -30.95 -18.56 11.38
N SER A 6 -30.76 -17.29 11.74
CA SER A 6 -30.79 -16.15 10.81
C SER A 6 -29.42 -15.84 10.21
N VAL A 7 -28.35 -16.55 10.59
CA VAL A 7 -26.98 -16.31 10.10
C VAL A 7 -26.69 -17.21 8.88
N LEU A 8 -26.64 -16.59 7.68
CA LEU A 8 -26.42 -17.29 6.41
C LEU A 8 -25.14 -18.16 6.35
N ARG A 9 -24.09 -17.79 7.11
CA ARG A 9 -22.80 -18.50 7.17
C ARG A 9 -22.28 -18.56 8.61
N LEU A 10 -22.90 -19.41 9.43
CA LEU A 10 -22.57 -19.53 10.85
C LEU A 10 -21.07 -19.86 11.09
N GLY A 11 -20.50 -20.80 10.33
CA GLY A 11 -19.10 -21.22 10.48
C GLY A 11 -18.10 -20.06 10.38
N PRO A 12 -18.00 -19.39 9.22
CA PRO A 12 -17.09 -18.25 9.06
C PRO A 12 -17.32 -17.11 10.05
N ASN A 13 -18.57 -16.79 10.37
CA ASN A 13 -18.91 -15.70 11.28
C ASN A 13 -18.63 -16.03 12.76
N ALA A 14 -18.80 -17.28 13.18
CA ALA A 14 -18.60 -17.70 14.57
C ALA A 14 -17.17 -18.13 14.88
N TYR A 15 -16.41 -18.62 13.88
CA TYR A 15 -15.08 -19.17 14.08
C TYR A 15 -13.99 -18.38 13.36
N THR A 16 -14.09 -18.22 12.04
CA THR A 16 -13.00 -17.64 11.24
C THR A 16 -12.77 -16.16 11.56
N LYS A 17 -13.82 -15.33 11.54
CA LYS A 17 -13.71 -13.90 11.82
C LYS A 17 -13.24 -13.63 13.27
N PRO A 18 -13.83 -14.25 14.31
CA PRO A 18 -13.37 -14.04 15.68
C PRO A 18 -11.94 -14.55 15.93
N ALA A 19 -11.55 -15.68 15.32
CA ALA A 19 -10.18 -16.19 15.44
C ALA A 19 -9.16 -15.22 14.82
N ALA A 20 -9.45 -14.69 13.63
CA ALA A 20 -8.61 -13.67 13.00
C ALA A 20 -8.52 -12.40 13.86
N ALA A 21 -9.66 -11.90 14.35
CA ALA A 21 -9.72 -10.73 15.22
C ALA A 21 -8.86 -10.92 16.49
N LEU A 22 -9.01 -12.03 17.21
CA LEU A 22 -8.24 -12.27 18.44
C LEU A 22 -6.74 -12.47 18.15
N ASN A 23 -6.38 -13.08 17.03
CA ASN A 23 -4.99 -13.20 16.62
C ASN A 23 -4.36 -11.82 16.38
N ILE A 24 -5.03 -10.97 15.60
CA ILE A 24 -4.59 -9.59 15.33
C ILE A 24 -4.51 -8.77 16.62
N LEU A 25 -5.51 -8.91 17.49
CA LEU A 25 -5.52 -8.22 18.78
C LEU A 25 -4.30 -8.61 19.64
N ARG A 26 -3.95 -9.90 19.65
CA ARG A 26 -2.83 -10.44 20.42
C ARG A 26 -1.46 -10.11 19.82
N GLU A 27 -1.29 -10.25 18.51
CA GLU A 27 0.02 -10.12 17.87
C GLU A 27 0.33 -8.68 17.43
N THR A 28 -0.69 -7.94 16.98
CA THR A 28 -0.50 -6.67 16.29
C THR A 28 -0.88 -5.45 17.14
N ILE A 29 -1.98 -5.55 17.91
CA ILE A 29 -2.56 -4.39 18.61
C ILE A 29 -2.08 -4.28 20.06
N LEU A 30 -2.35 -5.28 20.89
CA LEU A 30 -1.97 -5.27 22.32
C LEU A 30 -0.58 -5.86 22.57
N GLY A 31 -0.16 -6.81 21.73
CA GLY A 31 0.99 -7.65 22.02
C GLY A 31 0.66 -8.78 23.01
N ARG A 32 1.50 -9.82 22.97
CA ARG A 32 1.25 -11.09 23.67
C ARG A 32 1.09 -10.93 25.18
N GLU A 33 1.96 -10.14 25.81
CA GLU A 33 1.98 -10.00 27.27
C GLU A 33 0.70 -9.36 27.82
N LEU A 34 0.30 -8.22 27.26
CA LEU A 34 -0.92 -7.51 27.66
C LEU A 34 -2.18 -8.31 27.33
N PHE A 35 -2.22 -8.92 26.15
CA PHE A 35 -3.34 -9.77 25.77
C PHE A 35 -3.47 -10.98 26.69
N ASP A 36 -2.39 -11.72 26.93
CA ASP A 36 -2.41 -12.94 27.75
C ASP A 36 -2.77 -12.61 29.22
N PHE A 37 -2.28 -11.47 29.74
CA PHE A 37 -2.69 -10.96 31.04
C PHE A 37 -4.19 -10.65 31.09
N ALA A 38 -4.69 -9.83 30.17
CA ALA A 38 -6.10 -9.44 30.12
C ALA A 38 -7.04 -10.64 29.90
N PHE A 39 -6.62 -11.60 29.08
CA PHE A 39 -7.38 -12.83 28.82
C PHE A 39 -7.43 -13.73 30.06
N LYS A 40 -6.32 -13.83 30.80
CA LYS A 40 -6.29 -14.55 32.09
C LYS A 40 -7.21 -13.90 33.13
N GLU A 41 -7.19 -12.57 33.23
CA GLU A 41 -8.10 -11.81 34.10
C GLU A 41 -9.58 -12.08 33.74
N TYR A 42 -9.91 -12.08 32.45
CA TYR A 42 -11.24 -12.46 31.99
C TYR A 42 -11.63 -13.87 32.42
N ALA A 43 -10.75 -14.86 32.18
CA ALA A 43 -11.01 -16.24 32.57
C ALA A 43 -11.24 -16.39 34.07
N GLN A 44 -10.46 -15.69 34.91
CA GLN A 44 -10.61 -15.71 36.36
C GLN A 44 -11.90 -15.03 36.84
N ARG A 45 -12.22 -13.83 36.33
CA ARG A 45 -13.41 -13.04 36.71
C ARG A 45 -14.72 -13.76 36.38
N TRP A 46 -14.73 -14.48 35.25
CA TRP A 46 -15.93 -15.11 34.70
C TRP A 46 -15.97 -16.63 34.86
N MET A 47 -15.00 -17.21 35.57
CA MET A 47 -15.00 -18.61 35.94
C MET A 47 -16.33 -18.99 36.63
N TYR A 48 -16.96 -20.07 36.16
CA TYR A 48 -18.27 -20.57 36.62
C TYR A 48 -19.47 -19.64 36.40
N LYS A 49 -19.36 -18.63 35.52
CA LYS A 49 -20.45 -17.70 35.16
C LYS A 49 -20.83 -17.82 33.67
N ARG A 50 -21.84 -17.06 33.24
CA ARG A 50 -22.31 -16.97 31.84
C ARG A 50 -22.04 -15.57 31.27
N PRO A 51 -20.80 -15.27 30.86
CA PRO A 51 -20.45 -13.96 30.31
C PRO A 51 -21.15 -13.72 28.96
N THR A 52 -21.40 -12.44 28.68
CA THR A 52 -21.83 -11.94 27.37
C THR A 52 -20.64 -11.31 26.63
N PRO A 53 -20.72 -11.03 25.32
CA PRO A 53 -19.62 -10.40 24.59
C PRO A 53 -19.14 -9.08 25.21
N SER A 54 -20.04 -8.25 25.75
CA SER A 54 -19.69 -6.99 26.42
C SER A 54 -18.82 -7.21 27.67
N ASP A 55 -19.03 -8.30 28.39
CA ASP A 55 -18.22 -8.65 29.56
C ASP A 55 -16.77 -8.96 29.18
N PHE A 56 -16.59 -9.61 28.02
CA PHE A 56 -15.27 -9.86 27.45
C PHE A 56 -14.61 -8.56 27.00
N PHE A 57 -15.27 -7.76 26.16
CA PHE A 57 -14.74 -6.49 25.65
C PHE A 57 -14.30 -5.56 26.78
N ARG A 58 -15.18 -5.36 27.78
CA ARG A 58 -14.87 -4.52 28.94
C ARG A 58 -13.70 -5.05 29.76
N THR A 59 -13.62 -6.36 29.97
CA THR A 59 -12.51 -6.94 30.75
C THR A 59 -11.18 -6.79 30.01
N MET A 60 -11.18 -6.97 28.68
CA MET A 60 -9.98 -6.79 27.87
C MET A 60 -9.48 -5.34 27.91
N GLU A 61 -10.36 -4.35 27.79
CA GLU A 61 -10.01 -2.92 27.90
C GLU A 61 -9.54 -2.54 29.31
N GLU A 62 -10.28 -2.93 30.34
CA GLU A 62 -9.95 -2.60 31.73
C GLU A 62 -8.60 -3.18 32.15
N ALA A 63 -8.32 -4.45 31.80
CA ALA A 63 -7.08 -5.10 32.18
C ALA A 63 -5.89 -4.69 31.31
N SER A 64 -6.10 -4.39 30.03
CA SER A 64 -5.02 -3.90 29.15
C SER A 64 -4.71 -2.40 29.33
N GLY A 65 -5.68 -1.61 29.81
CA GLY A 65 -5.56 -0.15 29.89
C GLY A 65 -5.57 0.56 28.53
N VAL A 66 -5.97 -0.14 27.47
CA VAL A 66 -6.02 0.36 26.09
C VAL A 66 -7.48 0.54 25.66
N ASP A 67 -7.76 1.65 24.96
CA ASP A 67 -9.05 1.88 24.32
C ASP A 67 -9.18 1.00 23.06
N LEU A 68 -10.07 0.00 23.13
CA LEU A 68 -10.32 -0.97 22.07
C LEU A 68 -11.72 -0.80 21.45
N ASP A 69 -12.45 0.27 21.78
CA ASP A 69 -13.81 0.49 21.29
C ASP A 69 -13.86 0.50 19.75
N TRP A 70 -12.86 1.15 19.12
CA TRP A 70 -12.72 1.19 17.67
C TRP A 70 -12.55 -0.21 17.07
N PHE A 71 -11.78 -1.08 17.75
CA PHE A 71 -11.49 -2.44 17.31
C PHE A 71 -12.73 -3.31 17.43
N TRP A 72 -13.40 -3.30 18.60
CA TRP A 72 -14.62 -4.07 18.81
C TRP A 72 -15.74 -3.64 17.87
N ARG A 73 -15.89 -2.32 17.68
CA ARG A 73 -16.89 -1.75 16.76
C ARG A 73 -16.65 -2.22 15.33
N GLY A 74 -15.43 -2.09 14.81
CA GLY A 74 -15.10 -2.52 13.44
C GLY A 74 -15.23 -4.03 13.23
N TRP A 75 -14.74 -4.83 14.17
CA TRP A 75 -14.71 -6.29 13.99
C TRP A 75 -16.05 -6.98 14.27
N PHE A 76 -16.82 -6.53 15.27
CA PHE A 76 -18.01 -7.27 15.73
C PHE A 76 -19.34 -6.53 15.51
N TYR A 77 -19.32 -5.22 15.32
CA TYR A 77 -20.54 -4.42 15.16
C TYR A 77 -20.74 -3.84 13.75
N THR A 78 -19.80 -4.06 12.83
CA THR A 78 -19.96 -3.71 11.41
C THR A 78 -19.64 -4.89 10.48
N THR A 79 -20.00 -4.71 9.20
CA THR A 79 -19.64 -5.62 8.10
C THR A 79 -18.40 -5.15 7.34
N ASP A 80 -17.69 -4.18 7.90
CA ASP A 80 -16.49 -3.60 7.31
C ASP A 80 -15.36 -4.64 7.31
N HIS A 81 -14.37 -4.40 6.46
CA HIS A 81 -13.17 -5.22 6.33
C HIS A 81 -11.95 -4.32 6.18
N VAL A 82 -10.75 -4.89 6.26
CA VAL A 82 -9.51 -4.14 6.12
C VAL A 82 -9.14 -4.07 4.65
N ASP A 83 -8.97 -2.86 4.14
CA ASP A 83 -8.45 -2.55 2.80
C ASP A 83 -7.82 -1.15 2.89
N ILE A 84 -6.51 -1.11 3.11
CA ILE A 84 -5.72 0.11 3.28
C ILE A 84 -4.75 0.25 2.11
N SER A 85 -5.05 1.18 1.21
CA SER A 85 -4.17 1.50 0.08
C SER A 85 -3.11 2.53 0.46
N ILE A 86 -1.93 2.39 -0.15
CA ILE A 86 -0.99 3.50 -0.31
C ILE A 86 -1.20 4.13 -1.69
N ASP A 87 -1.74 5.35 -1.70
CA ASP A 87 -2.17 5.99 -2.93
C ASP A 87 -1.02 6.73 -3.61
N ARG A 88 -0.28 7.51 -2.82
CA ARG A 88 0.77 8.42 -3.31
C ARG A 88 1.88 8.57 -2.29
N VAL A 89 3.09 8.75 -2.79
CA VAL A 89 4.25 9.15 -2.01
C VAL A 89 4.86 10.37 -2.70
N TYR A 90 4.79 11.52 -2.05
CA TYR A 90 5.47 12.72 -2.51
C TYR A 90 6.82 12.81 -1.81
N GLN A 91 7.89 12.85 -2.61
CA GLN A 91 9.21 13.25 -2.13
C GLN A 91 9.27 14.78 -2.18
N LEU A 92 9.63 15.37 -1.05
CA LEU A 92 9.77 16.80 -0.85
C LEU A 92 11.18 17.08 -0.33
N ARG A 93 11.74 18.20 -0.77
CA ARG A 93 12.95 18.77 -0.21
C ARG A 93 12.62 20.12 0.41
N LEU A 94 13.43 20.53 1.38
CA LEU A 94 13.30 21.86 1.95
C LEU A 94 13.74 22.90 0.91
N ASP A 95 12.84 23.85 0.65
CA ASP A 95 13.15 25.09 -0.06
C ASP A 95 14.03 25.96 0.85
N THR A 96 15.25 26.23 0.39
CA THR A 96 16.24 26.97 1.19
C THR A 96 16.06 28.48 1.12
N GLN A 97 15.21 28.95 0.19
CA GLN A 97 15.06 30.33 -0.25
C GLN A 97 16.35 30.96 -0.82
N ASP A 98 17.44 30.19 -0.89
CA ASP A 98 18.70 30.63 -1.45
C ASP A 98 18.68 30.35 -2.97
N PRO A 99 18.63 31.40 -3.81
CA PRO A 99 18.56 31.21 -5.26
C PRO A 99 19.79 30.48 -5.80
N ASP A 100 20.96 30.60 -5.16
CA ASP A 100 22.19 29.91 -5.60
C ASP A 100 22.11 28.38 -5.41
N ILE A 101 21.24 27.91 -4.50
CA ILE A 101 20.99 26.48 -4.26
C ILE A 101 19.75 26.02 -5.02
N ASP A 102 18.63 26.72 -4.86
CA ASP A 102 17.34 26.25 -5.35
C ASP A 102 17.22 26.35 -6.88
N PHE A 103 17.75 27.40 -7.53
CA PHE A 103 17.74 27.47 -9.00
C PHE A 103 18.66 26.41 -9.63
N ALA A 104 19.76 26.07 -8.97
CA ALA A 104 20.62 24.97 -9.42
C ALA A 104 19.88 23.62 -9.36
N ARG A 105 19.06 23.40 -8.32
CA ARG A 105 18.20 22.21 -8.20
C ARG A 105 17.12 22.20 -9.28
N GLU A 106 16.39 23.29 -9.47
CA GLU A 106 15.36 23.41 -10.51
C GLU A 106 15.93 23.21 -11.92
N ARG A 107 17.15 23.71 -12.18
CA ARG A 107 17.86 23.46 -13.45
C ARG A 107 18.10 21.97 -13.65
N GLN A 108 18.58 21.27 -12.63
CA GLN A 108 18.80 19.82 -12.70
C GLN A 108 17.47 19.07 -12.91
N GLU A 109 16.41 19.45 -12.19
CA GLU A 109 15.08 18.86 -12.36
C GLU A 109 14.53 19.05 -13.78
N GLU A 110 14.75 20.20 -14.43
CA GLU A 110 14.38 20.37 -15.84
C GLU A 110 15.23 19.54 -16.80
N LEU A 111 16.53 19.37 -16.51
CA LEU A 111 17.42 18.54 -17.32
C LEU A 111 17.06 17.05 -17.23
N ASP A 112 16.57 16.59 -16.08
CA ASP A 112 16.17 15.21 -15.84
C ASP A 112 14.81 14.86 -16.49
N LYS A 113 14.04 15.87 -16.93
CA LYS A 113 12.80 15.62 -17.67
C LYS A 113 13.09 15.00 -19.04
N PRO A 114 12.19 14.14 -19.53
CA PRO A 114 12.32 13.58 -20.87
C PRO A 114 12.32 14.70 -21.91
N LYS A 115 13.25 14.63 -22.86
CA LYS A 115 13.32 15.59 -23.97
C LYS A 115 12.09 15.44 -24.87
N SER A 116 11.76 16.52 -25.56
CA SER A 116 10.69 16.49 -26.55
C SER A 116 11.05 15.56 -27.71
N LEU A 117 10.08 14.78 -28.18
CA LEU A 117 10.23 13.93 -29.37
C LEU A 117 10.68 14.73 -30.60
N THR A 118 10.30 16.01 -30.70
CA THR A 118 10.72 16.90 -31.78
C THR A 118 12.22 17.15 -31.74
N ASP A 119 12.77 17.41 -30.55
CA ASP A 119 14.20 17.70 -30.38
C ASP A 119 15.04 16.45 -30.61
N GLU A 120 14.57 15.30 -30.13
CA GLU A 120 15.19 13.99 -30.40
C GLU A 120 15.25 13.68 -31.90
N ARG A 121 14.14 13.88 -32.63
CA ARG A 121 14.08 13.64 -34.07
C ARG A 121 14.91 14.62 -34.88
N ASN A 122 14.83 15.92 -34.55
CA ASN A 122 15.64 16.93 -35.22
C ASN A 122 17.14 16.62 -35.06
N LYS A 123 17.57 16.22 -33.86
CA LYS A 123 18.95 15.81 -33.61
C LYS A 123 19.33 14.54 -34.38
N ALA A 124 18.42 13.55 -34.46
CA ALA A 124 18.64 12.33 -35.23
C ALA A 124 18.73 12.58 -36.76
N GLU A 125 17.99 13.57 -37.26
CA GLU A 125 18.05 14.05 -38.65
C GLU A 125 19.29 14.94 -38.92
N GLY A 126 20.14 15.18 -37.92
CA GLY A 126 21.33 16.01 -38.04
C GLY A 126 21.01 17.51 -38.21
N LYS A 127 19.83 17.96 -37.80
CA LYS A 127 19.50 19.39 -37.82
C LYS A 127 20.24 20.10 -36.70
N GLU A 128 21.03 21.09 -37.08
CA GLU A 128 21.72 22.00 -36.16
C GLU A 128 20.80 23.18 -35.83
N LEU A 129 20.87 23.68 -34.59
CA LEU A 129 20.17 24.90 -34.22
C LEU A 129 20.73 26.08 -35.02
N TRP A 130 19.88 27.07 -35.28
CA TRP A 130 20.31 28.26 -36.02
C TRP A 130 21.39 29.04 -35.25
N VAL A 131 21.29 29.07 -33.92
CA VAL A 131 22.25 29.71 -33.01
C VAL A 131 23.60 28.99 -33.05
N ASP A 132 23.61 27.65 -33.09
CA ASP A 132 24.85 26.86 -33.18
C ASP A 132 25.61 27.10 -34.49
N ARG A 133 24.89 27.40 -35.59
CA ARG A 133 25.49 27.66 -36.91
C ARG A 133 26.04 29.07 -37.07
N PHE A 134 25.50 30.04 -36.34
CA PHE A 134 25.82 31.46 -36.51
C PHE A 134 26.08 32.09 -35.14
N SER A 135 27.36 32.13 -34.74
CA SER A 135 27.79 32.77 -33.49
C SER A 135 27.37 34.23 -33.37
N ASP A 136 27.19 34.93 -34.50
CA ASP A 136 26.83 36.35 -34.52
C ASP A 136 25.39 36.61 -34.02
N ILE A 137 24.60 35.56 -33.84
CA ILE A 137 23.18 35.62 -33.45
C ILE A 137 23.01 35.29 -31.96
N SER A 138 24.05 34.81 -31.27
CA SER A 138 23.95 34.54 -29.84
C SER A 138 23.64 35.82 -29.06
N ASP A 139 22.62 35.79 -28.22
CA ASP A 139 22.22 36.87 -27.34
C ASP A 139 22.42 36.45 -25.86
N PHE A 140 22.20 37.40 -24.95
CA PHE A 140 22.27 37.23 -23.51
C PHE A 140 21.56 35.97 -22.98
N TYR A 141 20.43 35.59 -23.57
CA TYR A 141 19.63 34.43 -23.15
C TYR A 141 20.21 33.08 -23.55
N ASP A 142 21.20 33.04 -24.44
CA ASP A 142 21.88 31.79 -24.81
C ASP A 142 22.91 31.37 -23.75
N GLU A 143 23.55 32.34 -23.10
CA GLU A 143 24.45 32.10 -21.96
C GLU A 143 23.72 32.07 -20.62
N ASN A 144 22.60 32.80 -20.51
CA ASN A 144 21.85 32.94 -19.27
C ASN A 144 20.46 32.32 -19.41
N ASP A 145 20.32 31.12 -18.85
CA ASP A 145 19.03 30.46 -18.78
C ASP A 145 18.12 31.09 -17.71
N ARG A 146 16.89 30.59 -17.62
CA ARG A 146 15.89 31.02 -16.63
C ARG A 146 16.29 30.76 -15.17
N PHE A 147 17.33 29.97 -14.94
CA PHE A 147 17.85 29.58 -13.63
C PHE A 147 19.15 30.31 -13.28
N THR A 148 19.63 31.21 -14.15
CA THR A 148 20.79 32.02 -13.84
C THR A 148 20.45 33.05 -12.76
N VAL A 149 21.14 32.93 -11.63
CA VAL A 149 20.90 33.77 -10.45
C VAL A 149 21.36 35.20 -10.69
N THR A 150 20.45 36.13 -10.47
CA THR A 150 20.66 37.56 -10.56
C THR A 150 20.93 38.18 -9.19
N ASN A 151 21.53 39.37 -9.20
CA ASN A 151 21.72 40.15 -7.97
C ASN A 151 20.38 40.54 -7.31
N LYS A 152 19.29 40.58 -8.08
CA LYS A 152 17.96 40.87 -7.54
C LYS A 152 17.49 39.74 -6.62
N GLU A 153 17.61 38.48 -7.03
CA GLU A 153 17.24 37.34 -6.18
C GLU A 153 18.12 37.26 -4.93
N ARG A 154 19.46 37.40 -5.07
CA ARG A 154 20.38 37.40 -3.91
C ARG A 154 20.06 38.51 -2.90
N ASN A 155 19.65 39.69 -3.38
CA ASN A 155 19.24 40.78 -2.49
C ASN A 155 17.91 40.46 -1.78
N SER A 156 16.96 39.81 -2.46
CA SER A 156 15.73 39.32 -1.85
C SER A 156 16.00 38.28 -0.76
N TYR A 157 16.89 37.31 -1.01
CA TYR A 157 17.31 36.33 -0.02
C TYR A 157 17.97 36.98 1.21
N LYS A 158 18.90 37.93 1.00
CA LYS A 158 19.51 38.69 2.10
C LYS A 158 18.48 39.45 2.94
N LYS A 159 17.45 40.01 2.29
CA LYS A 159 16.35 40.69 2.99
C LYS A 159 15.53 39.68 3.81
N PHE A 160 15.17 38.55 3.21
CA PHE A 160 14.49 37.45 3.91
C PHE A 160 15.25 37.02 5.18
N LEU A 161 16.56 36.77 5.07
CA LEU A 161 17.39 36.41 6.23
C LEU A 161 17.43 37.49 7.33
N LYS A 162 17.30 38.77 6.96
CA LYS A 162 17.28 39.89 7.91
C LYS A 162 15.94 40.00 8.65
N ASP A 163 14.85 39.63 7.99
CA ASP A 163 13.50 39.71 8.54
C ASP A 163 13.18 38.55 9.52
N LEU A 164 13.95 37.45 9.46
CA LEU A 164 13.82 36.31 10.37
C LEU A 164 14.27 36.63 11.81
N LYS A 165 13.56 36.08 12.79
CA LYS A 165 13.98 36.12 14.20
C LYS A 165 15.21 35.23 14.42
N PRO A 166 16.02 35.47 15.48
CA PRO A 166 17.22 34.67 15.73
C PRO A 166 16.98 33.15 15.82
N TRP A 167 15.86 32.72 16.40
CA TRP A 167 15.53 31.30 16.49
C TRP A 167 15.03 30.72 15.16
N GLU A 168 14.31 31.50 14.35
CA GLU A 168 13.83 31.09 13.01
C GLU A 168 15.01 30.89 12.08
N ARG A 169 15.97 31.83 12.10
CA ARG A 169 17.21 31.73 11.34
C ARG A 169 18.03 30.51 11.75
N LYS A 170 18.22 30.27 13.05
CA LYS A 170 18.95 29.09 13.54
C LYS A 170 18.25 27.78 13.14
N ALA A 171 16.92 27.76 13.15
CA ALA A 171 16.14 26.60 12.71
C ALA A 171 16.31 26.37 11.20
N LEU A 172 16.28 27.43 10.39
CA LEU A 172 16.53 27.34 8.95
C LEU A 172 17.95 26.87 8.64
N GLU A 173 18.96 27.49 9.23
CA GLU A 173 20.38 27.09 9.05
C GLU A 173 20.59 25.61 9.40
N ARG A 174 19.97 25.15 10.50
CA ARG A 174 20.00 23.73 10.88
C ARG A 174 19.30 22.86 9.84
N ALA A 175 18.12 23.25 9.37
CA ALA A 175 17.34 22.44 8.43
C ALA A 175 18.03 22.35 7.06
N VAL A 176 18.63 23.44 6.59
CA VAL A 176 19.46 23.47 5.37
C VAL A 176 20.71 22.59 5.54
N ALA A 177 21.37 22.62 6.70
CA ALA A 177 22.54 21.80 6.97
C ALA A 177 22.21 20.30 7.11
N GLU A 178 21.02 19.96 7.62
CA GLU A 178 20.56 18.57 7.74
C GLU A 178 20.11 17.99 6.38
N ASP A 179 19.65 18.81 5.42
CA ASP A 179 19.20 18.46 4.05
C ASP A 179 18.42 17.13 3.95
N LYS A 180 17.45 16.96 4.87
CA LYS A 180 16.68 15.71 4.98
C LYS A 180 15.67 15.54 3.84
N ASN A 181 15.32 14.28 3.59
CA ASN A 181 14.24 13.92 2.69
C ASN A 181 12.91 13.91 3.47
N TYR A 182 11.91 14.56 2.89
CA TYR A 182 10.57 14.64 3.45
C TYR A 182 9.63 13.84 2.55
N TYR A 183 8.96 12.84 3.10
CA TYR A 183 8.01 12.02 2.36
C TYR A 183 6.60 12.22 2.91
N VAL A 184 5.67 12.67 2.07
CA VAL A 184 4.24 12.70 2.40
C VAL A 184 3.59 11.49 1.75
N MET A 185 3.08 10.59 2.57
CA MET A 185 2.40 9.38 2.14
C MET A 185 0.90 9.53 2.37
N ASP A 186 0.13 9.38 1.30
CA ASP A 186 -1.33 9.38 1.34
C ASP A 186 -1.85 7.95 1.40
N PHE A 187 -2.75 7.69 2.34
CA PHE A 187 -3.41 6.41 2.54
C PHE A 187 -4.92 6.56 2.44
N SER A 188 -5.59 5.60 1.82
CA SER A 188 -7.05 5.49 1.84
C SER A 188 -7.49 4.19 2.50
N ASN A 189 -8.63 4.25 3.19
CA ASN A 189 -9.29 3.09 3.75
C ASN A 189 -10.58 2.84 2.96
N HIS A 190 -10.55 1.80 2.14
CA HIS A 190 -11.67 1.40 1.29
C HIS A 190 -12.62 0.43 1.98
N GLY A 191 -12.11 -0.38 2.90
CA GLY A 191 -12.87 -1.44 3.56
C GLY A 191 -13.68 -0.97 4.77
N GLY A 192 -13.39 0.24 5.28
CA GLY A 192 -14.10 0.91 6.37
C GLY A 192 -13.62 0.53 7.77
N LEU A 193 -12.90 -0.59 7.90
CA LEU A 193 -12.33 -1.03 9.18
C LEU A 193 -11.01 -0.29 9.41
N VAL A 194 -10.94 0.49 10.48
CA VAL A 194 -9.71 1.22 10.85
C VAL A 194 -8.72 0.25 11.49
N MET A 195 -7.46 0.30 11.03
CA MET A 195 -6.36 -0.51 11.57
C MET A 195 -5.09 0.33 11.71
N PRO A 196 -4.13 -0.09 12.54
CA PRO A 196 -2.78 0.46 12.50
C PRO A 196 -2.18 0.33 11.09
N ILE A 197 -1.45 1.34 10.64
CA ILE A 197 -0.73 1.29 9.37
C ILE A 197 0.70 0.82 9.66
N ILE A 198 1.04 -0.37 9.18
CA ILE A 198 2.37 -0.97 9.29
C ILE A 198 3.09 -0.72 7.98
N LEU A 199 4.22 -0.02 8.01
CA LEU A 199 4.98 0.35 6.83
C LEU A 199 6.35 -0.31 6.85
N GLU A 200 6.71 -0.93 5.74
CA GLU A 200 8.09 -1.27 5.41
C GLU A 200 8.61 -0.27 4.38
N MET A 201 9.66 0.45 4.75
CA MET A 201 10.36 1.40 3.90
C MET A 201 11.65 0.76 3.45
N THR A 202 11.83 0.59 2.14
CA THR A 202 13.10 0.15 1.53
C THR A 202 13.78 1.35 0.92
N PHE A 203 15.04 1.58 1.28
CA PHE A 203 15.85 2.71 0.80
C PHE A 203 16.72 2.32 -0.40
N THR A 204 17.23 3.32 -1.11
CA THR A 204 18.09 3.12 -2.29
C THR A 204 19.43 2.44 -1.95
N ASP A 205 19.87 2.50 -0.70
CA ASP A 205 21.05 1.78 -0.19
C ASP A 205 20.79 0.31 0.14
N GLY A 206 19.55 -0.17 -0.04
CA GLY A 206 19.12 -1.54 0.25
C GLY A 206 18.76 -1.80 1.72
N SER A 207 18.89 -0.80 2.60
CA SER A 207 18.43 -0.94 3.98
C SER A 207 16.90 -0.86 4.06
N THR A 208 16.34 -1.48 5.10
CA THR A 208 14.91 -1.50 5.37
C THR A 208 14.61 -0.96 6.76
N ASP A 209 13.55 -0.17 6.89
CA ASP A 209 13.03 0.30 8.17
C ASP A 209 11.53 0.00 8.30
N MET A 210 11.11 -0.32 9.52
CA MET A 210 9.74 -0.72 9.84
C MET A 210 9.11 0.31 10.75
N MET A 211 8.03 0.94 10.30
CA MET A 211 7.28 1.92 11.06
C MET A 211 5.87 1.44 11.35
N ARG A 212 5.48 1.43 12.62
CA ARG A 212 4.10 1.14 13.05
C ARG A 212 3.40 2.44 13.43
N ILE A 213 2.37 2.78 12.68
CA ILE A 213 1.51 3.93 12.95
C ILE A 213 0.23 3.39 13.60
N PRO A 214 -0.14 3.89 14.79
CA PRO A 214 -1.26 3.32 15.53
C PRO A 214 -2.60 3.81 14.93
N ALA A 215 -3.70 3.12 15.26
CA ALA A 215 -5.01 3.31 14.62
C ALA A 215 -5.61 4.71 14.83
N GLU A 216 -5.11 5.48 15.79
CA GLU A 216 -5.54 6.85 16.10
C GLU A 216 -5.26 7.83 14.96
N ILE A 217 -4.42 7.48 13.98
CA ILE A 217 -4.23 8.28 12.77
C ILE A 217 -5.58 8.56 12.06
N TRP A 218 -6.53 7.62 12.15
CA TRP A 218 -7.86 7.69 11.56
C TRP A 218 -8.87 8.55 12.35
N ARG A 219 -8.47 9.13 13.50
CA ARG A 219 -9.39 9.85 14.40
C ARG A 219 -10.08 11.06 13.77
N ARG A 220 -9.38 11.78 12.87
CA ARG A 220 -9.96 12.94 12.16
C ARG A 220 -10.88 12.50 11.02
N THR A 221 -10.50 11.44 10.33
CA THR A 221 -11.24 10.90 9.19
C THR A 221 -10.90 9.42 9.03
N PRO A 222 -11.91 8.53 9.00
CA PRO A 222 -11.68 7.11 8.85
C PRO A 222 -11.40 6.70 7.39
N LYS A 223 -11.50 7.63 6.43
CA LYS A 223 -11.46 7.32 4.98
C LYS A 223 -10.10 7.53 4.33
N ALA A 224 -9.37 8.56 4.74
CA ALA A 224 -8.11 8.91 4.10
C ALA A 224 -7.26 9.73 5.07
N VAL A 225 -5.96 9.47 5.09
CA VAL A 225 -5.00 10.14 5.98
C VAL A 225 -3.68 10.36 5.25
N SER A 226 -3.01 11.44 5.58
CA SER A 226 -1.66 11.73 5.08
C SER A 226 -0.68 11.70 6.24
N LYS A 227 0.49 11.10 6.02
CA LYS A 227 1.57 11.04 7.01
C LYS A 227 2.85 11.63 6.42
N LEU A 228 3.43 12.59 7.15
CA LEU A 228 4.79 13.07 6.90
C LEU A 228 5.80 12.16 7.61
N ILE A 229 6.79 11.71 6.85
CA ILE A 229 7.94 10.94 7.31
C ILE A 229 9.20 11.71 6.91
N ILE A 230 10.19 11.75 7.80
CA ILE A 230 11.43 12.49 7.59
C ILE A 230 12.57 11.48 7.71
N THR A 231 13.40 11.38 6.68
CA THR A 231 14.52 10.41 6.62
C THR A 231 15.77 11.06 6.04
N ASP A 232 16.93 10.59 6.47
CA ASP A 232 18.21 11.00 5.87
C ASP A 232 18.46 10.26 4.54
N LYS A 233 17.83 9.08 4.39
CA LYS A 233 17.97 8.20 3.22
C LYS A 233 16.87 8.42 2.20
N GLU A 234 17.21 8.21 0.94
CA GLU A 234 16.26 8.24 -0.17
C GLU A 234 15.49 6.92 -0.26
N LEU A 235 14.17 7.05 -0.40
CA LEU A 235 13.23 5.94 -0.41
C LEU A 235 13.10 5.33 -1.81
N ALA A 236 13.27 4.01 -1.91
CA ALA A 236 13.09 3.27 -3.16
C ALA A 236 11.68 2.69 -3.28
N SER A 237 11.13 2.15 -2.19
CA SER A 237 9.77 1.61 -2.17
C SER A 237 9.16 1.58 -0.77
N VAL A 238 7.83 1.59 -0.71
CA VAL A 238 7.04 1.43 0.51
C VAL A 238 6.07 0.28 0.33
N THR A 239 5.93 -0.54 1.38
CA THR A 239 4.91 -1.59 1.46
C THR A 239 4.07 -1.42 2.72
N VAL A 240 2.76 -1.36 2.55
CA VAL A 240 1.78 -1.45 3.63
C VAL A 240 1.57 -2.91 4.00
N ASP A 241 1.58 -3.18 5.30
CA ASP A 241 1.39 -4.50 5.88
C ASP A 241 2.22 -5.62 5.19
N PRO A 242 3.56 -5.54 5.23
CA PRO A 242 4.44 -6.50 4.54
C PRO A 242 4.29 -7.94 5.04
N ARG A 243 3.76 -8.13 6.25
CA ARG A 243 3.64 -9.42 6.95
C ARG A 243 2.19 -9.91 7.05
N TRP A 244 1.24 -9.19 6.46
CA TRP A 244 -0.19 -9.52 6.48
C TRP A 244 -0.76 -9.64 7.90
N GLU A 245 -0.36 -8.71 8.76
CA GLU A 245 -0.73 -8.60 10.16
C GLU A 245 -2.11 -7.96 10.37
N THR A 246 -2.65 -7.23 9.40
CA THR A 246 -3.95 -6.54 9.52
C THR A 246 -5.10 -7.28 8.83
N ALA A 247 -4.80 -8.39 8.15
CA ALA A 247 -5.75 -9.17 7.34
C ALA A 247 -6.43 -8.32 6.25
N ASP A 248 -5.62 -7.52 5.55
CA ASP A 248 -6.04 -6.78 4.36
C ASP A 248 -6.55 -7.71 3.25
N VAL A 249 -7.68 -7.36 2.63
CA VAL A 249 -8.30 -8.15 1.57
C VAL A 249 -7.68 -7.89 0.19
N ASP A 250 -7.09 -6.72 -0.05
CA ASP A 250 -6.48 -6.34 -1.32
C ASP A 250 -5.00 -5.96 -1.17
N THR A 251 -4.14 -6.96 -1.20
CA THR A 251 -2.69 -6.77 -1.11
C THR A 251 -2.07 -6.11 -2.35
N GLN A 252 -2.83 -5.90 -3.44
CA GLN A 252 -2.29 -5.34 -4.68
C GLN A 252 -2.06 -3.83 -4.56
N ASN A 253 -2.83 -3.16 -3.71
CA ASN A 253 -2.76 -1.72 -3.48
C ASN A 253 -1.82 -1.33 -2.32
N ASN A 254 -1.15 -2.32 -1.71
CA ASN A 254 -0.22 -2.14 -0.59
C ASN A 254 1.18 -1.67 -0.99
N HIS A 255 1.52 -1.65 -2.28
CA HIS A 255 2.87 -1.34 -2.75
C HIS A 255 2.96 -0.01 -3.48
N TYR A 256 3.97 0.79 -3.11
CA TYR A 256 4.37 1.98 -3.84
C TYR A 256 5.87 1.91 -4.20
N PRO A 257 6.25 2.00 -5.49
CA PRO A 257 5.37 2.07 -6.66
C PRO A 257 4.55 0.78 -6.86
N ARG A 258 3.44 0.89 -7.61
CA ARG A 258 2.55 -0.25 -7.88
C ARG A 258 3.31 -1.34 -8.63
N LYS A 259 3.13 -2.58 -8.18
CA LYS A 259 3.76 -3.76 -8.80
C LYS A 259 2.87 -4.33 -9.91
N ILE A 260 3.50 -4.97 -10.89
CA ILE A 260 2.78 -5.70 -11.94
C ILE A 260 2.09 -6.92 -11.31
N ILE A 261 0.77 -6.98 -11.44
CA ILE A 261 -0.04 -8.10 -10.97
C ILE A 261 0.14 -9.27 -11.94
N LYS A 262 0.66 -10.39 -11.47
CA LYS A 262 0.77 -11.61 -12.27
C LYS A 262 -0.60 -12.28 -12.35
N SER A 263 -1.20 -12.36 -13.54
CA SER A 263 -2.42 -13.13 -13.78
C SER A 263 -2.11 -14.35 -14.65
N ARG A 264 -2.78 -15.48 -14.37
CA ARG A 264 -2.73 -16.68 -15.21
C ARG A 264 -3.96 -16.69 -16.10
N ILE A 265 -3.76 -16.92 -17.39
CA ILE A 265 -4.84 -17.24 -18.32
C ILE A 265 -5.05 -18.75 -18.26
N GLU A 266 -6.17 -19.19 -17.71
CA GLU A 266 -6.56 -20.60 -17.75
C GLU A 266 -7.38 -20.88 -19.02
N SER A 267 -6.86 -21.76 -19.88
CA SER A 267 -7.62 -22.30 -21.01
C SER A 267 -8.57 -23.39 -20.50
N TYR A 268 -9.82 -23.05 -20.19
CA TYR A 268 -10.82 -24.08 -19.90
C TYR A 268 -11.54 -24.47 -21.19
N LYS A 269 -11.51 -25.77 -21.53
CA LYS A 269 -12.47 -26.37 -22.47
C LYS A 269 -13.77 -26.54 -21.70
N SER A 270 -14.82 -25.81 -22.06
CA SER A 270 -16.13 -25.99 -21.42
C SER A 270 -16.56 -27.45 -21.58
N LYS A 271 -16.83 -28.15 -20.47
CA LYS A 271 -17.47 -29.46 -20.55
C LYS A 271 -18.85 -29.26 -21.20
N PRO A 272 -19.22 -30.04 -22.23
CA PRO A 272 -20.55 -29.96 -22.82
C PRO A 272 -21.59 -30.16 -21.73
N ARG A 273 -22.69 -29.39 -21.78
CA ARG A 273 -23.75 -29.39 -20.76
C ARG A 273 -24.38 -30.78 -20.71
N SER A 274 -24.11 -31.57 -19.67
CA SER A 274 -24.74 -32.88 -19.45
C SER A 274 -26.08 -32.70 -18.74
N GLY A 275 -27.12 -32.39 -19.50
CA GLY A 275 -28.50 -32.37 -19.01
C GLY A 275 -29.41 -33.09 -20.00
N LYS A 276 -30.48 -33.74 -19.52
CA LYS A 276 -31.43 -34.46 -20.38
C LYS A 276 -32.02 -33.61 -21.51
N VAL A 277 -32.03 -32.28 -21.34
CA VAL A 277 -32.51 -31.28 -22.30
C VAL A 277 -31.53 -31.00 -23.44
N TYR A 278 -30.25 -31.32 -23.26
CA TYR A 278 -29.17 -31.05 -24.24
C TYR A 278 -28.64 -32.33 -24.90
N ARG A 279 -29.36 -33.45 -24.78
CA ARG A 279 -29.00 -34.71 -25.43
C ARG A 279 -29.29 -34.62 -26.93
N ASP A 280 -28.29 -34.93 -27.75
CA ASP A 280 -28.50 -35.16 -29.16
C ASP A 280 -28.95 -36.61 -29.36
N ILE A 281 -30.27 -36.83 -29.26
CA ILE A 281 -30.87 -38.17 -29.32
C ILE A 281 -30.56 -38.85 -30.67
N MET A 282 -30.41 -38.07 -31.74
CA MET A 282 -30.10 -38.60 -33.07
C MET A 282 -28.71 -39.23 -33.06
N HIS A 283 -27.71 -38.54 -32.51
CA HIS A 283 -26.36 -39.07 -32.39
C HIS A 283 -26.24 -40.17 -31.32
N ASP A 284 -26.83 -39.96 -30.13
CA ASP A 284 -26.83 -40.91 -29.01
C ASP A 284 -27.43 -42.27 -29.38
N SER A 285 -28.39 -42.31 -30.31
CA SER A 285 -29.06 -43.54 -30.75
C SER A 285 -28.23 -44.44 -31.65
N THR A 286 -27.19 -43.88 -32.28
CA THR A 286 -26.23 -44.61 -33.11
C THR A 286 -25.12 -45.26 -32.30
N THR A 287 -25.01 -44.93 -31.01
CA THR A 287 -23.99 -45.49 -30.13
C THR A 287 -24.37 -46.91 -29.75
N GLU A 288 -23.55 -47.88 -30.13
CA GLU A 288 -23.75 -49.28 -29.78
C GLU A 288 -23.59 -49.48 -28.27
N LEU A 289 -24.37 -50.41 -27.71
CA LEU A 289 -24.36 -50.70 -26.29
C LEU A 289 -23.10 -51.50 -25.98
N LYS A 290 -22.15 -50.90 -25.25
CA LYS A 290 -20.96 -51.60 -24.79
C LYS A 290 -21.38 -52.82 -23.96
N THR A 291 -20.85 -53.98 -24.32
CA THR A 291 -21.01 -55.22 -23.55
C THR A 291 -20.02 -55.24 -22.39
N GLU A 292 -20.26 -56.05 -21.35
CA GLU A 292 -19.35 -56.13 -20.19
C GLU A 292 -17.91 -56.51 -20.57
N ASP A 293 -17.71 -57.13 -21.73
CA ASP A 293 -16.39 -57.46 -22.28
C ASP A 293 -15.68 -56.25 -22.93
N ASP A 294 -16.42 -55.22 -23.38
CA ASP A 294 -15.84 -54.04 -24.05
C ASP A 294 -15.19 -53.05 -23.06
N ASP A 295 -15.72 -52.98 -21.82
CA ASP A 295 -15.17 -52.13 -20.76
C ASP A 295 -13.86 -52.72 -20.17
N ALA A 296 -13.65 -54.03 -20.26
CA ALA A 296 -12.41 -54.67 -19.81
C ALA A 296 -11.21 -54.35 -20.71
N THR A 297 -11.44 -54.04 -21.99
CA THR A 297 -10.37 -53.71 -22.95
C THR A 297 -9.90 -52.25 -22.94
N GLU A 298 -10.68 -51.31 -22.39
CA GLU A 298 -10.27 -49.89 -22.30
C GLU A 298 -9.41 -49.59 -21.06
N ASP A 299 -9.55 -50.36 -19.97
CA ASP A 299 -8.82 -50.12 -18.72
C ASP A 299 -7.37 -50.68 -18.70
N GLU A 300 -6.99 -51.55 -19.64
CA GLU A 300 -5.60 -52.04 -19.76
C GLU A 300 -4.69 -51.20 -20.69
N GLY A 301 -5.20 -50.10 -21.28
CA GLY A 301 -4.47 -49.31 -22.27
C GLY A 301 -3.83 -47.99 -21.80
N SER A 302 -3.88 -47.64 -20.51
CA SER A 302 -3.37 -46.32 -20.03
C SER A 302 -2.37 -46.36 -18.88
N SER A 303 -1.69 -47.49 -18.67
CA SER A 303 -0.51 -47.56 -17.81
C SER A 303 0.71 -47.96 -18.64
N ASP A 304 1.29 -47.02 -19.36
CA ASP A 304 2.74 -46.91 -19.52
C ASP A 304 3.10 -45.57 -20.16
N ASP A 305 4.27 -45.07 -19.74
CA ASP A 305 5.01 -43.90 -20.23
C ASP A 305 4.64 -42.51 -19.67
N ASN A 306 5.20 -42.18 -18.50
CA ASN A 306 6.08 -41.00 -18.40
C ASN A 306 7.03 -41.03 -17.18
N GLU A 307 8.10 -41.83 -17.26
CA GLU A 307 9.41 -41.46 -16.68
C GLU A 307 10.29 -41.00 -17.85
N GLY A 308 10.74 -39.74 -17.82
CA GLY A 308 11.54 -39.08 -18.85
C GLY A 308 11.52 -37.57 -18.74
#